data_AF-A0A2S2Q1M5-F1
#
_entry.id   AF-A0A2S2Q1M5-F1
#
_cell.length_a   1.000
_cell.length_b   1.000
_cell.length_c   1.000
_cell.angle_alpha   90.00
_cell.angle_beta   90.00
_cell.angle_gamma   90.00
#
_symmetry.space_group_name_H-M   'P 1'
#
loop_
_entity.id
_entity.type
_entity.pdbx_description
1 polymer ?
#
loop_
_entity_poly.entity_id
_entity_poly.type
_entity_poly.pdbx_seq_one_letter_code
_entity_poly.pdbx_strand_id
1 'polypeptide(L)'
;FFFMSGYLIYITITPVFQKSGPIWMKIVYPIIYRVVRMLPTYCMIMAITANIIPHLGDGPLWPQNTWKEAELCKNYWWTNVLFISNFFDSKYQCLLVSWYLSCDIQFFIIGVITVCVYTKNEKYGKYLIGILIGVSLFLPFVITYVRKIDGILKVDLPFLNNPRGSTVFNQTYREPYLRAIPFIFGLAMGFIGQKLKESKFKFSQVHFFMHFNFLNIHIFLYILNKRSIFFHR
;
A
#
# COMPACT_ATOMS: atom_id res chain seq x y z
N PHE A 1 -4.58 -5.69 0.57
CA PHE A 1 -5.08 -4.38 1.02
C PHE A 1 -5.02 -3.32 -0.10
N PHE A 2 -3.85 -2.86 -0.54
CA PHE A 2 -3.73 -1.75 -1.51
C PHE A 2 -4.47 -1.95 -2.82
N PHE A 3 -4.48 -3.16 -3.37
CA PHE A 3 -5.28 -3.49 -4.57
C PHE A 3 -6.77 -3.20 -4.38
N MET A 4 -7.36 -3.66 -3.28
CA MET A 4 -8.77 -3.41 -2.96
C MET A 4 -9.02 -1.91 -2.76
N SER A 5 -8.09 -1.20 -2.10
CA SER A 5 -8.17 0.25 -1.91
C SER A 5 -8.25 0.97 -3.27
N GLY A 6 -7.33 0.66 -4.20
CA GLY A 6 -7.33 1.23 -5.56
C GLY A 6 -8.61 0.93 -6.35
N TYR A 7 -9.06 -0.32 -6.33
CA TYR A 7 -10.29 -0.73 -7.02
C TYR A 7 -11.53 0.02 -6.50
N LEU A 8 -11.70 0.09 -5.18
CA LEU A 8 -12.82 0.77 -4.55
C LEU A 8 -12.78 2.29 -4.77
N ILE A 9 -11.59 2.90 -4.80
CA ILE A 9 -11.44 4.33 -5.08
C ILE A 9 -11.98 4.66 -6.46
N TYR A 10 -11.61 3.88 -7.48
CA TYR A 10 -12.13 4.12 -8.82
C TYR A 10 -13.67 4.11 -8.85
N ILE A 11 -14.30 3.11 -8.23
CA ILE A 11 -15.76 2.95 -8.21
C ILE A 11 -16.47 4.05 -7.42
N THR A 12 -15.91 4.45 -6.28
CA THR A 12 -16.55 5.42 -5.37
C THR A 12 -16.36 6.86 -5.83
N ILE A 13 -15.21 7.17 -6.44
CA ILE A 13 -14.84 8.53 -6.83
C ILE A 13 -15.35 8.89 -8.22
N THR A 14 -15.44 7.95 -9.17
CA THR A 14 -15.94 8.22 -10.52
C THR A 14 -17.33 8.89 -10.52
N PRO A 15 -18.33 8.41 -9.75
CA PRO A 15 -19.65 9.07 -9.66
C PRO A 15 -19.60 10.48 -9.07
N VAL A 16 -18.63 10.79 -8.19
CA VAL A 16 -18.45 12.14 -7.62
C VAL A 16 -18.03 13.12 -8.72
N PHE A 17 -17.16 12.67 -9.63
CA PHE A 17 -16.71 13.51 -10.75
C PHE A 17 -17.76 13.71 -11.83
N GLN A 18 -18.71 12.77 -11.98
CA GLN A 18 -19.85 12.88 -12.91
C GLN A 18 -20.91 13.91 -12.51
N LYS A 19 -21.06 14.20 -11.21
CA LYS A 19 -22.00 15.24 -10.72
C LYS A 19 -21.53 16.65 -11.10
N SER A 20 -22.44 17.62 -11.27
CA SER A 20 -22.05 19.03 -11.49
C SER A 20 -21.40 19.64 -10.24
N GLY A 21 -20.41 20.51 -10.40
CA GLY A 21 -19.76 21.22 -9.30
C GLY A 21 -18.28 21.55 -9.55
N PRO A 22 -17.67 22.42 -8.71
CA PRO A 22 -16.29 22.85 -8.86
C PRO A 22 -15.32 21.68 -8.63
N ILE A 23 -14.29 21.59 -9.48
CA ILE A 23 -13.39 20.43 -9.50
C ILE A 23 -12.53 20.30 -8.25
N TRP A 24 -12.10 21.42 -7.68
CA TRP A 24 -11.28 21.44 -6.48
C TRP A 24 -12.04 20.85 -5.29
N MET A 25 -13.35 21.14 -5.14
CA MET A 25 -14.16 20.54 -4.09
C MET A 25 -14.29 19.03 -4.28
N LYS A 26 -14.44 18.55 -5.51
CA LYS A 26 -14.50 17.11 -5.81
C LYS A 26 -13.21 16.35 -5.50
N ILE A 27 -12.06 17.04 -5.51
CA ILE A 27 -10.77 16.47 -5.11
C ILE A 27 -10.61 16.54 -3.59
N VAL A 28 -10.82 17.72 -3.01
CA VAL A 28 -10.52 18.01 -1.59
C VAL A 28 -11.50 17.32 -0.64
N TYR A 29 -12.81 17.34 -0.93
CA TYR A 29 -13.83 16.80 -0.03
C TYR A 29 -13.63 15.30 0.27
N PRO A 30 -13.43 14.40 -0.72
CA PRO A 30 -13.17 12.99 -0.44
C PRO A 30 -11.90 12.75 0.38
N ILE A 31 -10.85 13.55 0.18
CA ILE A 31 -9.59 13.46 0.93
C ILE A 31 -9.81 13.83 2.39
N ILE A 32 -10.43 14.98 2.65
CA ILE A 32 -10.74 15.43 4.02
C ILE A 32 -11.66 14.41 4.71
N TYR A 33 -12.70 13.95 4.04
CA TYR A 33 -13.62 12.96 4.61
C TYR A 33 -12.89 11.68 5.03
N ARG A 34 -11.97 11.17 4.19
CA ARG A 34 -11.19 9.98 4.52
C ARG A 34 -10.26 10.22 5.70
N VAL A 35 -9.57 11.37 5.74
CA VAL A 35 -8.67 11.75 6.84
C VAL A 35 -9.43 11.88 8.16
N VAL A 36 -10.53 12.64 8.19
CA VAL A 36 -11.37 12.84 9.38
C VAL A 36 -11.97 11.52 9.88
N ARG A 37 -12.26 10.57 8.97
CA ARG A 37 -12.73 9.23 9.36
C ARG A 37 -11.64 8.39 10.03
N MET A 38 -10.39 8.45 9.55
CA MET A 38 -9.30 7.59 10.03
C MET A 38 -8.57 8.17 11.25
N LEU A 39 -8.41 9.49 11.29
CA LEU A 39 -7.57 10.18 12.26
C LEU A 39 -7.99 9.96 13.72
N PRO A 40 -9.29 9.94 14.10
CA PRO A 40 -9.68 9.76 15.51
C PRO A 40 -9.22 8.41 16.08
N THR A 41 -9.46 7.33 15.35
CA THR A 41 -9.02 5.98 15.75
C THR A 41 -7.50 5.89 15.78
N TYR A 42 -6.83 6.52 14.81
CA TYR A 42 -5.38 6.50 14.74
C TYR A 42 -4.72 7.26 15.91
N CYS A 43 -5.24 8.44 16.24
CA CYS A 43 -4.83 9.21 17.42
C CYS A 43 -5.10 8.46 18.72
N MET A 44 -6.25 7.78 18.84
CA MET A 44 -6.58 6.96 20.00
C MET A 44 -5.56 5.84 20.21
N ILE A 45 -5.21 5.10 19.15
CA ILE A 45 -4.20 4.04 19.22
C ILE A 45 -2.84 4.62 19.63
N MET A 46 -2.41 5.75 19.05
CA MET A 46 -1.16 6.41 19.45
C MET A 46 -1.17 6.82 20.92
N ALA A 47 -2.27 7.37 21.42
CA ALA A 47 -2.40 7.77 22.82
C ALA A 47 -2.35 6.56 23.78
N ILE A 48 -3.02 5.45 23.40
CA ILE A 48 -2.97 4.18 24.15
C ILE A 48 -1.54 3.63 24.17
N THR A 49 -0.85 3.61 23.03
CA THR A 49 0.54 3.13 22.95
C THR A 49 1.49 4.02 23.75
N ALA A 50 1.29 5.33 23.74
CA ALA A 50 2.14 6.27 24.45
C ALA A 50 1.95 6.26 25.98
N ASN A 51 0.74 5.98 26.48
CA ASN A 51 0.40 6.21 27.89
C ASN A 51 -0.13 4.98 28.64
N ILE A 52 -0.66 3.97 27.96
CA ILE A 52 -1.32 2.83 28.62
C ILE A 52 -0.48 1.56 28.45
N ILE A 53 -0.08 1.22 27.22
CA ILE A 53 0.65 -0.04 26.93
C ILE A 53 1.89 -0.25 27.82
N PRO A 54 2.74 0.75 28.10
CA PRO A 54 3.92 0.55 28.94
C PRO A 54 3.61 0.00 30.34
N HIS A 55 2.40 0.26 30.85
CA HIS A 55 1.97 -0.12 32.20
C HIS A 55 1.14 -1.40 32.27
N LEU A 56 0.86 -2.06 31.13
CA LEU A 56 -0.03 -3.23 31.09
C LEU A 56 0.68 -4.58 31.27
N GLY A 57 2.00 -4.62 31.36
CA GLY A 57 2.74 -5.89 31.41
C GLY A 57 4.01 -5.82 32.24
N ASP A 58 4.33 -6.95 32.86
CA ASP A 58 5.46 -7.10 33.81
C ASP A 58 6.53 -8.10 33.33
N GLY A 59 6.48 -8.49 32.04
CA GLY A 59 7.46 -9.42 31.47
C GLY A 59 8.86 -8.82 31.35
N PRO A 60 9.95 -9.60 31.41
CA PRO A 60 11.33 -9.08 31.40
C PRO A 60 11.70 -8.32 30.11
N LEU A 61 11.09 -8.68 28.97
CA LEU A 61 11.26 -7.98 27.69
C LEU A 61 10.24 -6.85 27.47
N TRP A 62 9.23 -6.73 28.34
CA TRP A 62 8.17 -5.74 28.18
C TRP A 62 8.73 -4.32 28.21
N PRO A 63 9.52 -3.92 29.23
CA PRO A 63 9.94 -2.53 29.31
C PRO A 63 10.85 -2.09 28.16
N GLN A 64 11.69 -3.00 27.66
CA GLN A 64 12.64 -2.71 26.59
C GLN A 64 11.92 -2.33 25.28
N ASN A 65 10.79 -2.97 25.01
CA ASN A 65 10.03 -2.74 23.78
C ASN A 65 8.95 -1.67 23.97
N THR A 66 8.14 -1.74 25.03
CA THR A 66 6.95 -0.89 25.16
C THR A 66 7.27 0.55 25.58
N TRP A 67 8.23 0.77 26.50
CA TRP A 67 8.64 2.13 26.88
C TRP A 67 9.32 2.85 25.72
N LYS A 68 10.16 2.13 24.96
CA LYS A 68 10.79 2.67 23.75
C LYS A 68 9.75 3.08 22.71
N GLU A 69 8.75 2.23 22.45
CA GLU A 69 7.66 2.57 21.52
C GLU A 69 6.82 3.77 22.02
N ALA A 70 6.56 3.83 23.33
CA ALA A 70 5.83 4.94 23.93
C ALA A 70 6.56 6.28 23.81
N GLU A 71 7.87 6.29 24.08
CA GLU A 71 8.71 7.49 23.93
C GLU A 71 8.75 7.96 22.47
N LEU A 72 8.90 7.03 21.52
CA LEU A 72 8.83 7.35 20.10
C LEU A 72 7.47 7.94 19.71
N CYS A 73 6.38 7.44 20.28
CA CYS A 73 5.07 8.01 20.06
C CYS A 73 4.89 9.39 20.70
N LYS A 74 5.46 9.67 21.87
CA LYS A 74 5.43 11.01 22.48
C LYS A 74 6.22 12.03 21.66
N ASN A 75 7.34 11.62 21.04
CA ASN A 75 8.22 12.52 20.30
C ASN A 75 7.85 12.68 18.82
N TYR A 76 7.29 11.63 18.19
CA TYR A 76 7.07 11.56 16.73
C TYR A 76 5.60 11.29 16.34
N TRP A 77 4.60 11.49 17.22
CA TRP A 77 3.19 11.33 16.85
C TRP A 77 2.77 12.20 15.64
N TRP A 78 3.37 13.38 15.49
CA TRP A 78 3.01 14.34 14.45
C TRP A 78 3.28 13.79 13.05
N THR A 79 4.29 12.93 12.86
CA THR A 79 4.58 12.31 11.55
C THR A 79 3.44 11.40 11.09
N ASN A 80 2.74 10.79 12.05
CA ASN A 80 1.63 9.89 11.81
C ASN A 80 0.35 10.68 11.50
N VAL A 81 0.10 11.77 12.23
CA VAL A 81 -1.04 12.69 11.98
C VAL A 81 -0.95 13.32 10.59
N LEU A 82 0.26 13.67 10.15
CA LEU A 82 0.51 14.20 8.81
C LEU A 82 0.58 13.12 7.72
N PHE A 83 0.46 11.83 8.06
CA PHE A 83 0.57 10.71 7.11
C PHE A 83 1.87 10.69 6.29
N ILE A 84 2.98 11.08 6.94
CA ILE A 84 4.33 11.12 6.35
C ILE A 84 5.32 10.22 7.09
N SER A 85 4.85 9.40 8.03
CA SER A 85 5.69 8.53 8.86
C SER A 85 6.58 7.59 8.05
N ASN A 86 6.16 7.21 6.84
CA ASN A 86 6.90 6.35 5.93
C ASN A 86 8.13 7.02 5.28
N PHE A 87 8.23 8.35 5.28
CA PHE A 87 9.41 9.08 4.79
C PHE A 87 10.50 9.26 5.85
N PHE A 88 10.17 9.02 7.12
CA PHE A 88 11.13 9.06 8.22
C PHE A 88 11.72 7.67 8.45
N ASP A 89 12.99 7.63 8.86
CA ASP A 89 13.63 6.39 9.29
C ASP A 89 12.79 5.72 10.38
N SER A 90 12.66 4.40 10.31
CA SER A 90 11.92 3.60 11.27
C SER A 90 12.45 3.72 12.68
N LYS A 91 13.62 4.29 12.93
CA LYS A 91 14.09 4.65 14.27
C LYS A 91 13.33 5.81 14.89
N TYR A 92 12.76 6.70 14.06
CA TYR A 92 12.09 7.94 14.46
C TYR A 92 10.61 7.97 14.06
N GLN A 93 9.92 6.82 14.17
CA GLN A 93 8.48 6.73 13.88
C GLN A 93 7.70 6.25 15.10
N CYS A 94 6.54 6.87 15.33
CA CYS A 94 5.53 6.32 16.21
C CYS A 94 4.84 5.13 15.51
N LEU A 95 4.63 4.03 16.22
CA LEU A 95 3.98 2.81 15.72
C LEU A 95 4.65 2.26 14.45
N LEU A 96 5.49 1.24 14.62
CA LEU A 96 6.24 0.61 13.52
C LEU A 96 5.39 0.23 12.32
N VAL A 97 4.17 -0.26 12.54
CA VAL A 97 3.25 -0.75 11.50
C VAL A 97 2.55 0.39 10.75
N SER A 98 2.60 1.61 11.27
CA SER A 98 1.76 2.72 10.81
C SER A 98 2.12 3.27 9.42
N TRP A 99 3.29 2.91 8.89
CA TRP A 99 3.75 3.27 7.54
C TRP A 99 2.72 2.97 6.44
N TYR A 100 1.93 1.89 6.58
CA TYR A 100 0.95 1.53 5.54
C TYR A 100 -0.25 2.49 5.51
N LEU A 101 -0.61 3.13 6.64
CA LEU A 101 -1.66 4.15 6.66
C LEU A 101 -1.19 5.39 5.91
N SER A 102 0.07 5.80 6.11
CA SER A 102 0.69 6.89 5.38
C SER A 102 0.67 6.62 3.87
N CYS A 103 1.08 5.43 3.45
CA CYS A 103 0.98 5.00 2.06
C CYS A 103 -0.46 5.01 1.53
N ASP A 104 -1.45 4.55 2.32
CA ASP A 104 -2.85 4.50 1.86
C ASP A 104 -3.43 5.90 1.60
N ILE A 105 -3.16 6.88 2.45
CA ILE A 105 -3.59 8.28 2.22
C ILE A 105 -2.86 8.88 1.01
N GLN A 106 -1.55 8.65 0.87
CA GLN A 106 -0.78 9.14 -0.27
C GLN A 106 -1.30 8.54 -1.59
N PHE A 107 -1.55 7.23 -1.62
CA PHE A 107 -2.13 6.57 -2.77
C PHE A 107 -3.56 7.03 -3.03
N PHE A 108 -4.37 7.28 -1.99
CA PHE A 108 -5.71 7.82 -2.16
C PHE A 108 -5.69 9.16 -2.89
N ILE A 109 -4.78 10.07 -2.53
CA ILE A 109 -4.60 11.36 -3.20
C ILE A 109 -4.25 11.14 -4.69
N ILE A 110 -3.25 10.29 -4.97
CA ILE A 110 -2.86 9.95 -6.36
C ILE A 110 -4.03 9.34 -7.13
N GLY A 111 -4.80 8.45 -6.50
CA GLY A 111 -5.97 7.80 -7.10
C GLY A 111 -7.06 8.79 -7.45
N VAL A 112 -7.41 9.71 -6.55
CA VAL A 112 -8.40 10.77 -6.80
C VAL A 112 -7.97 11.67 -7.96
N ILE A 113 -6.69 12.08 -7.99
CA ILE A 113 -6.14 12.88 -9.10
C ILE A 113 -6.21 12.11 -10.41
N THR A 114 -5.85 10.82 -10.40
CA THR A 114 -5.87 9.97 -11.60
C THR A 114 -7.29 9.80 -12.14
N VAL A 115 -8.28 9.58 -11.27
CA VAL A 115 -9.70 9.51 -11.65
C VAL A 115 -10.20 10.86 -12.16
N CYS A 116 -9.76 11.97 -11.56
CA CYS A 116 -10.08 13.32 -12.04
C CYS A 116 -9.57 13.55 -13.48
N VAL A 117 -8.31 13.21 -13.76
CA VAL A 117 -7.73 13.35 -15.11
C VAL A 117 -8.48 12.45 -16.10
N TYR A 118 -8.77 11.21 -15.71
CA TYR A 118 -9.50 10.26 -16.55
C TYR A 118 -10.92 10.71 -16.89
N THR A 119 -11.67 11.22 -15.91
CA THR A 119 -13.05 11.69 -16.12
C THR A 119 -13.12 12.97 -16.96
N LYS A 120 -12.07 13.81 -16.92
CA LYS A 120 -11.89 14.97 -17.78
C LYS A 120 -11.51 14.60 -19.21
N ASN A 121 -10.55 13.69 -19.35
CA ASN A 121 -10.05 13.24 -20.65
C ASN A 121 -9.59 11.78 -20.55
N GLU A 122 -10.39 10.88 -21.15
CA GLU A 122 -10.15 9.45 -21.12
C GLU A 122 -8.78 9.05 -21.68
N LYS A 123 -8.28 9.76 -22.71
CA LYS A 123 -6.96 9.47 -23.33
C LYS A 123 -5.83 9.79 -22.36
N TYR A 124 -5.85 10.98 -21.74
CA TYR A 124 -4.83 11.37 -20.76
C TYR A 124 -4.88 10.51 -19.50
N GLY A 125 -6.08 10.13 -19.04
CA GLY A 125 -6.23 9.22 -17.90
C GLY A 125 -5.61 7.84 -18.15
N LYS A 126 -5.87 7.25 -19.32
CA LYS A 126 -5.26 5.96 -19.71
C LYS A 126 -3.73 6.05 -19.79
N TYR A 127 -3.22 7.11 -20.39
CA TYR A 127 -1.77 7.34 -20.46
C TYR A 127 -1.15 7.50 -19.08
N LEU A 128 -1.79 8.28 -18.20
CA LEU A 128 -1.35 8.47 -16.81
C LEU A 128 -1.31 7.14 -16.04
N ILE A 129 -2.36 6.32 -16.13
CA ILE A 129 -2.38 4.99 -15.49
C ILE A 129 -1.26 4.11 -16.05
N GLY A 130 -1.06 4.11 -17.38
CA GLY A 130 0.03 3.36 -18.02
C GLY A 130 1.41 3.77 -17.52
N ILE A 131 1.68 5.08 -17.42
CA ILE A 131 2.91 5.61 -16.82
C ILE A 131 3.05 5.14 -15.37
N LEU A 132 2.01 5.30 -14.56
CA LEU A 132 2.06 4.93 -13.14
C LEU A 132 2.36 3.44 -12.96
N ILE A 133 1.81 2.56 -13.81
CA ILE A 133 2.15 1.14 -13.83
C ILE A 133 3.62 0.93 -14.20
N GLY A 134 4.08 1.53 -15.30
CA GLY A 134 5.45 1.40 -15.78
C GLY A 134 6.47 1.85 -14.73
N VAL A 135 6.26 3.03 -14.14
CA VAL A 135 7.10 3.58 -13.06
C VAL A 135 7.07 2.67 -11.83
N SER A 136 5.89 2.23 -11.40
CA SER A 136 5.75 1.39 -10.20
C SER A 136 6.34 -0.01 -10.37
N LEU A 137 6.48 -0.51 -11.60
CA LEU A 137 7.16 -1.78 -11.90
C LEU A 137 8.68 -1.61 -12.02
N PHE A 138 9.11 -0.55 -12.70
CA PHE A 138 10.53 -0.35 -13.02
C PHE A 138 11.33 0.22 -11.84
N LEU A 139 10.73 1.13 -11.06
CA LEU A 139 11.42 1.82 -9.97
C LEU A 139 11.92 0.86 -8.87
N PRO A 140 11.14 -0.14 -8.40
CA PRO A 140 11.66 -1.15 -7.48
C PRO A 140 12.83 -1.96 -8.05
N PHE A 141 12.78 -2.31 -9.33
CA PHE A 141 13.86 -3.05 -9.99
C PHE A 141 15.15 -2.21 -9.99
N VAL A 142 15.08 -0.95 -10.42
CA VAL A 142 16.23 -0.04 -10.46
C VAL A 142 16.80 0.17 -9.06
N ILE A 143 15.96 0.47 -8.07
CA ILE A 143 16.42 0.75 -6.70
C ILE A 143 17.07 -0.49 -6.08
N THR A 144 16.47 -1.66 -6.26
CA THR A 144 17.02 -2.94 -5.75
C THR A 144 18.38 -3.24 -6.39
N TYR A 145 18.49 -3.05 -7.71
CA TYR A 145 19.73 -3.28 -8.45
C TYR A 145 20.84 -2.31 -8.04
N VAL A 146 20.56 -1.00 -8.01
CA VAL A 146 21.56 0.03 -7.69
C VAL A 146 22.01 -0.05 -6.23
N ARG A 147 21.08 -0.24 -5.30
CA ARG A 147 21.40 -0.27 -3.86
C ARG A 147 21.90 -1.63 -3.39
N LYS A 148 21.86 -2.67 -4.23
CA LYS A 148 22.24 -4.07 -3.88
C LYS A 148 21.52 -4.57 -2.62
N ILE A 149 20.24 -4.21 -2.47
CA ILE A 149 19.39 -4.62 -1.34
C ILE A 149 18.55 -5.83 -1.77
N ASP A 150 18.15 -6.66 -0.82
CA ASP A 150 17.16 -7.70 -1.09
C ASP A 150 15.82 -7.09 -1.54
N GLY A 151 15.27 -7.60 -2.66
CA GLY A 151 13.96 -7.16 -3.19
C GLY A 151 12.75 -7.66 -2.40
N ILE A 152 12.98 -8.53 -1.41
CA ILE A 152 11.94 -9.12 -0.55
C ILE A 152 12.35 -8.91 0.90
N LEU A 153 11.40 -8.48 1.73
CA LEU A 153 11.61 -8.45 3.18
C LEU A 153 11.62 -9.88 3.71
N LYS A 154 12.80 -10.32 4.16
CA LYS A 154 12.97 -11.61 4.83
C LYS A 154 12.59 -11.46 6.30
N VAL A 155 11.58 -12.21 6.74
CA VAL A 155 11.09 -12.19 8.13
C VAL A 155 11.83 -13.28 8.90
N ASP A 156 13.09 -12.99 9.22
CA ASP A 156 14.00 -13.91 9.90
C ASP A 156 14.18 -13.50 11.36
N LEU A 157 14.82 -14.34 12.18
CA LEU A 157 15.09 -14.05 13.61
C LEU A 157 15.74 -12.67 13.85
N PRO A 158 16.72 -12.19 13.05
CA PRO A 158 17.29 -10.85 13.23
C PRO A 158 16.26 -9.73 13.02
N PHE A 159 15.32 -9.91 12.08
CA PHE A 159 14.25 -8.93 11.84
C PHE A 159 13.25 -8.92 13.00
N LEU A 160 12.89 -10.09 13.54
CA LEU A 160 11.97 -10.17 14.70
C LEU A 160 12.58 -9.53 15.95
N ASN A 161 13.89 -9.67 16.15
CA ASN A 161 14.59 -9.07 17.29
C ASN A 161 14.73 -7.54 17.16
N ASN A 162 14.99 -7.02 15.96
CA ASN A 162 15.12 -5.57 15.74
C ASN A 162 14.59 -5.13 14.36
N PRO A 163 13.27 -5.01 14.20
CA PRO A 163 12.68 -4.68 12.90
C PRO A 163 13.01 -3.25 12.47
N ARG A 164 13.21 -2.33 13.43
CA ARG A 164 13.63 -0.93 13.19
C ARG A 164 15.08 -0.81 12.72
N GLY A 165 15.90 -1.84 12.91
CA GLY A 165 17.29 -1.86 12.43
C GLY A 165 17.43 -2.37 11.00
N SER A 166 16.37 -2.93 10.41
CA SER A 166 16.44 -3.55 9.08
C SER A 166 16.54 -2.50 7.97
N THR A 167 17.64 -2.54 7.23
CA THR A 167 17.88 -1.70 6.05
C THR A 167 16.83 -1.95 4.97
N VAL A 168 16.47 -3.21 4.72
CA VAL A 168 15.43 -3.62 3.76
C VAL A 168 14.07 -3.05 4.17
N PHE A 169 13.75 -3.09 5.46
CA PHE A 169 12.49 -2.54 5.97
C PHE A 169 12.42 -1.02 5.79
N ASN A 170 13.50 -0.32 6.12
CA ASN A 170 13.58 1.13 6.02
C ASN A 170 13.63 1.66 4.59
N GLN A 171 14.49 1.10 3.76
CA GLN A 171 14.84 1.69 2.45
C GLN A 171 14.02 1.14 1.30
N THR A 172 13.32 0.01 1.50
CA THR A 172 12.57 -0.67 0.45
C THR A 172 11.12 -0.92 0.84
N TYR A 173 10.87 -1.49 2.02
CA TYR A 173 9.55 -2.01 2.36
C TYR A 173 8.51 -0.92 2.62
N ARG A 174 8.90 0.15 3.33
CA ARG A 174 7.99 1.23 3.78
C ARG A 174 7.78 2.34 2.75
N GLU A 175 8.68 2.46 1.78
CA GLU A 175 8.65 3.52 0.79
C GLU A 175 7.42 3.39 -0.13
N PRO A 176 6.61 4.46 -0.28
CA PRO A 176 5.33 4.37 -0.97
C PRO A 176 5.52 4.09 -2.46
N TYR A 177 6.51 4.71 -3.09
CA TYR A 177 6.79 4.55 -4.52
C TYR A 177 7.27 3.13 -4.90
N LEU A 178 7.76 2.35 -3.93
CA LEU A 178 8.14 0.95 -4.12
C LEU A 178 6.97 -0.03 -3.92
N ARG A 179 5.88 0.46 -3.33
CA ARG A 179 4.69 -0.32 -2.94
C ARG A 179 3.43 0.06 -3.72
N ALA A 180 3.54 1.01 -4.65
CA ALA A 180 2.40 1.56 -5.39
C ALA A 180 1.77 0.56 -6.37
N ILE A 181 2.51 -0.44 -6.88
CA ILE A 181 2.02 -1.31 -7.96
C ILE A 181 0.67 -1.98 -7.70
N PRO A 182 0.38 -2.59 -6.53
CA PRO A 182 -0.91 -3.26 -6.33
C PRO A 182 -2.05 -2.24 -6.29
N PHE A 183 -1.80 -1.03 -5.77
CA PHE A 183 -2.78 0.05 -5.74
C PHE A 183 -3.16 0.50 -7.15
N ILE A 184 -2.16 0.83 -7.97
CA ILE A 184 -2.37 1.29 -9.35
C ILE A 184 -3.03 0.19 -10.19
N PHE A 185 -2.63 -1.07 -9.98
CA PHE A 185 -3.27 -2.20 -10.65
C PHE A 185 -4.74 -2.36 -10.23
N GLY A 186 -5.06 -2.17 -8.95
CA GLY A 186 -6.44 -2.12 -8.47
C GLY A 186 -7.26 -1.01 -9.13
N LEU A 187 -6.67 0.19 -9.26
CA LEU A 187 -7.30 1.32 -9.94
C LEU A 187 -7.59 1.01 -11.43
N ALA A 188 -6.62 0.41 -12.13
CA ALA A 188 -6.77 -0.02 -13.52
C ALA A 188 -7.86 -1.10 -13.67
N MET A 189 -7.92 -2.06 -12.75
CA MET A 189 -8.97 -3.08 -12.72
C MET A 189 -10.36 -2.48 -12.47
N GLY A 190 -10.47 -1.41 -11.68
CA GLY A 190 -11.71 -0.66 -11.51
C GLY A 190 -12.22 -0.09 -12.84
N PHE A 191 -11.32 0.52 -13.61
CA PHE A 191 -11.61 1.04 -14.94
C PHE A 191 -12.05 -0.07 -15.92
N ILE A 192 -11.29 -1.16 -16.00
CA ILE A 192 -11.60 -2.30 -16.87
C ILE A 192 -12.96 -2.89 -16.46
N GLY A 193 -13.20 -3.08 -15.17
CA GLY A 193 -14.45 -3.60 -14.64
C GLY A 193 -15.67 -2.76 -15.02
N GLN A 194 -15.56 -1.43 -15.00
CA GLN A 194 -16.64 -0.55 -15.44
C GLN A 194 -16.89 -0.68 -16.96
N LYS A 195 -15.85 -0.70 -17.79
CA LYS A 195 -16.01 -0.86 -19.25
C LYS A 195 -16.60 -2.22 -19.62
N LEU A 196 -16.23 -3.29 -18.92
CA LEU A 196 -16.82 -4.62 -19.10
C LEU A 196 -18.31 -4.64 -18.73
N LYS A 197 -18.69 -3.92 -17.67
CA LYS A 197 -20.09 -3.76 -17.28
C LYS A 197 -20.90 -2.99 -18.34
N GLU A 198 -20.31 -1.93 -18.90
CA GLU A 198 -20.92 -1.13 -19.98
C GLU A 198 -21.10 -1.96 -21.27
N SER A 199 -20.13 -2.81 -21.64
CA SER A 199 -20.21 -3.65 -22.84
C SER A 199 -21.10 -4.89 -22.70
N LYS A 200 -21.74 -5.11 -21.54
CA LYS A 200 -22.54 -6.31 -21.20
C LYS A 200 -21.79 -7.62 -21.50
N PHE A 201 -20.46 -7.61 -21.38
CA PHE A 201 -19.65 -8.77 -21.71
C PHE A 201 -19.97 -9.92 -20.75
N LYS A 202 -20.57 -11.01 -21.26
CA LYS A 202 -20.83 -12.21 -20.47
C LYS A 202 -19.55 -13.05 -20.42
N PHE A 203 -19.01 -13.23 -19.21
CA PHE A 203 -17.92 -14.16 -18.99
C PHE A 203 -18.39 -15.60 -19.20
N SER A 204 -17.71 -16.36 -20.05
CA SER A 204 -17.84 -17.83 -20.02
C SER A 204 -17.10 -18.33 -18.78
N GLN A 205 -17.85 -18.68 -17.74
CA GLN A 205 -17.33 -19.21 -16.47
C GLN A 205 -16.38 -20.40 -16.68
N VAL A 206 -16.67 -21.22 -17.70
CA VAL A 206 -15.89 -22.41 -18.05
C VAL A 206 -14.53 -22.04 -18.63
N HIS A 207 -14.47 -21.08 -19.56
CA HIS A 207 -13.20 -20.66 -20.16
C HIS A 207 -12.28 -20.00 -19.13
N PHE A 208 -12.84 -19.19 -18.22
CA PHE A 208 -12.07 -18.60 -17.13
C PHE A 208 -11.52 -19.66 -16.17
N PHE A 209 -12.36 -20.62 -15.77
CA PHE A 209 -11.94 -21.70 -14.88
C PHE A 209 -10.84 -22.57 -15.51
N MET A 210 -10.97 -22.91 -16.80
CA MET A 210 -9.94 -23.66 -17.52
C MET A 210 -8.61 -22.89 -17.58
N HIS A 211 -8.63 -21.60 -17.93
CA HIS A 211 -7.42 -20.80 -18.03
C HIS A 211 -6.76 -20.57 -16.68
N PHE A 212 -7.55 -20.37 -15.62
CA PHE A 212 -7.06 -20.21 -14.26
C PHE A 212 -6.40 -21.48 -13.74
N ASN A 213 -7.01 -22.65 -13.93
CA ASN A 213 -6.41 -23.92 -13.51
C ASN A 213 -5.13 -24.22 -14.31
N PHE A 214 -5.13 -23.97 -15.62
CA PHE A 214 -3.96 -24.19 -16.47
C PHE A 214 -2.77 -23.31 -16.05
N LEU A 215 -3.02 -22.04 -15.73
CA LEU A 215 -1.99 -21.12 -15.23
C LEU A 215 -1.42 -21.57 -13.87
N ASN A 216 -2.29 -22.00 -12.94
CA ASN A 216 -1.85 -22.49 -11.63
C ASN A 216 -1.02 -23.77 -11.75
N ILE A 217 -1.42 -24.70 -12.63
CA ILE A 217 -0.65 -25.93 -12.92
C ILE A 217 0.73 -25.57 -13.48
N HIS A 218 0.81 -24.65 -14.44
CA HIS A 218 2.10 -24.21 -14.99
C HIS A 218 3.00 -23.56 -13.95
N ILE A 219 2.44 -22.71 -13.08
CA ILE A 219 3.20 -22.07 -11.99
C ILE A 219 3.68 -23.13 -11.00
N PHE A 220 2.82 -24.08 -10.63
CA PHE A 220 3.17 -25.17 -9.72
C PHE A 220 4.28 -26.07 -10.28
N LEU A 221 4.18 -26.48 -11.55
CA LEU A 221 5.21 -27.25 -12.25
C LEU A 221 6.53 -26.48 -12.37
N TYR A 222 6.47 -25.18 -12.65
CA TYR A 222 7.65 -24.33 -12.70
C TYR A 222 8.34 -24.23 -11.33
N ILE A 223 7.58 -24.10 -10.24
CA ILE A 223 8.12 -24.08 -8.87
C ILE A 223 8.74 -25.43 -8.50
N LEU A 224 8.09 -26.55 -8.83
CA LEU A 224 8.62 -27.89 -8.58
C LEU A 224 9.94 -28.14 -9.34
N ASN A 225 10.00 -27.72 -10.61
CA ASN A 225 11.20 -27.86 -11.43
C ASN A 225 12.36 -26.97 -10.91
N LYS A 226 12.07 -25.77 -10.39
CA LYS A 226 13.09 -24.96 -9.73
C LYS A 226 13.54 -25.53 -8.39
N ARG A 227 12.65 -26.21 -7.66
CA ARG A 227 12.95 -26.82 -6.36
C ARG A 227 13.82 -28.07 -6.48
N SER A 228 13.70 -28.84 -7.56
CA SER A 228 14.60 -30.00 -7.83
C SER A 228 16.04 -29.57 -8.14
N ILE A 229 16.23 -28.40 -8.77
CA ILE A 229 17.55 -27.84 -9.09
C ILE A 229 18.29 -27.33 -7.84
N PHE A 230 17.57 -26.86 -6.82
CA PHE A 230 18.17 -26.28 -5.60
C PHE A 230 18.52 -27.31 -4.51
N PHE A 231 18.03 -28.55 -4.58
CA PHE A 231 18.31 -29.60 -3.59
C PHE A 231 19.49 -30.51 -3.96
N HIS A 232 20.13 -30.29 -5.11
CA HIS A 232 21.26 -31.09 -5.60
C HIS A 232 22.63 -30.39 -5.47
N ARG A 233 22.72 -29.32 -4.67
CA ARG A 233 23.97 -28.58 -4.41
C ARG A 233 24.10 -28.29 -2.92
#